data_AF-G9MUP9-F1
#
_entry.id   AF-G9MUP9-F1
#
_cell.length_a   1.000
_cell.length_b   1.000
_cell.length_c   1.000
_cell.angle_alpha   90.00
_cell.angle_beta   90.00
_cell.angle_gamma   90.00
#
_symmetry.space_group_name_H-M   'P 1'
#
loop_
_entity.id
_entity.type
_entity.pdbx_description
1 polymer ?
#
loop_
_entity_poly.entity_id
_entity_poly.type
_entity_poly.pdbx_seq_one_letter_code
_entity_poly.pdbx_strand_id
1 'polypeptide(L)' 'YRLGVYGFLNSKEFDGHDAVQNAGLLDQRLAREWIQRHKSAFGGDPSKVTIWGGSAGGRLQTR' A
#
# COMPACT_ATOMS: atom_id res chain seq x y z
N TYR A 1 6.07 2.73 0.11
CA TYR A 1 5.55 2.06 -1.09
C TYR A 1 6.38 2.48 -2.28
N ARG A 2 6.51 1.63 -3.30
CA ARG A 2 7.21 1.94 -4.55
C ARG A 2 6.55 3.08 -5.31
N LEU A 3 7.36 3.86 -6.04
CA LEU A 3 6.96 5.05 -6.80
C LEU A 3 7.30 4.91 -8.29
N GLY A 4 6.77 5.83 -9.12
CA GLY A 4 7.08 5.90 -10.55
C GLY A 4 6.78 4.57 -11.27
N VAL A 5 7.62 4.24 -12.25
CA VAL A 5 7.47 2.99 -13.04
C VAL A 5 7.52 1.74 -12.16
N TYR A 6 8.32 1.72 -11.10
CA TYR A 6 8.41 0.55 -10.23
C TYR A 6 7.19 0.32 -9.34
N GLY A 7 6.35 1.36 -9.13
CA GLY A 7 5.13 1.27 -8.33
C GLY A 7 3.84 1.26 -9.14
N PHE A 8 3.86 1.85 -10.34
CA PHE A 8 2.65 2.18 -11.08
C PHE A 8 2.75 1.90 -12.59
N LEU A 9 3.78 1.17 -13.04
CA LEU A 9 3.81 0.68 -14.42
C LEU A 9 2.70 -0.35 -14.61
N ASN A 10 1.75 -0.02 -15.48
CA ASN A 10 0.67 -0.90 -15.90
C ASN A 10 0.62 -0.83 -17.42
N SER A 11 0.81 -1.97 -18.09
CA SER A 11 0.60 -2.06 -19.55
C SER A 11 0.16 -3.47 -19.93
N LYS A 12 -0.55 -3.58 -21.06
CA LYS A 12 -1.14 -4.85 -21.53
C LYS A 12 -0.08 -5.84 -22.00
N GLU A 13 1.10 -5.33 -22.36
CA GLU A 13 2.28 -6.11 -22.71
C GLU A 13 2.74 -7.01 -21.54
N PHE A 14 2.32 -6.70 -20.32
CA PHE A 14 2.61 -7.50 -19.14
C PHE A 14 1.50 -8.52 -18.80
N ASP A 15 0.39 -8.55 -19.56
CA ASP A 15 -0.69 -9.52 -19.33
C ASP A 15 -0.17 -10.96 -19.61
N GLY A 16 -0.28 -11.85 -18.62
CA GLY A 16 0.24 -13.22 -18.71
C GLY A 16 1.73 -13.38 -18.31
N HIS A 17 2.40 -12.28 -17.96
CA HIS A 17 3.65 -12.30 -17.22
C HIS A 17 3.35 -12.10 -15.71
N ASP A 18 4.26 -12.53 -14.82
CA ASP A 18 4.14 -12.36 -13.35
C ASP A 18 4.31 -10.87 -12.91
N ALA A 19 3.79 -9.94 -13.69
CA ALA A 19 3.84 -8.52 -13.44
C ALA A 19 2.71 -8.10 -12.50
N VAL A 20 3.08 -7.35 -11.48
CA VAL A 20 2.15 -6.87 -10.45
C VAL A 20 1.72 -5.44 -10.77
N GLN A 21 0.47 -5.30 -11.21
CA GLN A 21 -0.13 -3.99 -11.44
C GLN A 21 -0.33 -3.23 -10.12
N ASN A 22 -0.17 -1.91 -10.16
CA ASN A 22 -0.29 -1.02 -9.00
C ASN A 22 0.50 -1.50 -7.77
N ALA A 23 1.71 -2.00 -7.99
CA ALA A 23 2.61 -2.49 -6.95
C ALA A 23 2.77 -1.50 -5.77
N GLY A 24 2.77 -0.19 -6.03
CA GLY A 24 2.80 0.85 -5.01
C GLY A 24 1.55 0.87 -4.11
N LEU A 25 0.36 0.56 -4.64
CA LEU A 25 -0.85 0.41 -3.81
C LEU A 25 -0.79 -0.86 -2.96
N LEU A 26 -0.29 -1.95 -3.53
CA LEU A 26 -0.15 -3.22 -2.81
C LEU A 26 0.87 -3.10 -1.68
N ASP A 27 1.95 -2.35 -1.87
CA ASP A 27 2.89 -2.05 -0.80
C ASP A 27 2.22 -1.29 0.37
N GLN A 28 1.30 -0.36 0.10
CA GLN A 28 0.56 0.34 1.15
C GLN A 28 -0.41 -0.60 1.89
N ARG A 29 -1.09 -1.49 1.15
CA ARG A 29 -1.94 -2.51 1.74
C ARG A 29 -1.14 -3.44 2.64
N LEU A 30 0.01 -3.93 2.16
CA LEU A 30 0.90 -4.79 2.93
C LEU A 30 1.38 -4.09 4.20
N ALA A 31 1.75 -2.81 4.11
CA ALA A 31 2.14 -2.01 5.27
C ALA A 31 0.99 -1.89 6.28
N ARG A 32 -0.24 -1.64 5.83
CA ARG A 32 -1.42 -1.60 6.70
C ARG A 32 -1.66 -2.93 7.41
N GLU A 33 -1.60 -4.05 6.68
CA GLU A 33 -1.75 -5.38 7.25
C GLU A 33 -0.64 -5.71 8.25
N TRP A 34 0.60 -5.30 7.95
CA TRP A 34 1.71 -5.47 8.87
C TRP A 34 1.51 -4.68 10.16
N ILE A 35 1.09 -3.41 10.07
CA ILE A 35 0.77 -2.58 11.23
C ILE A 35 -0.33 -3.26 12.06
N GLN A 36 -1.41 -3.70 11.41
CA GLN A 36 -2.50 -4.38 12.10
C GLN A 36 -2.04 -5.64 12.86
N ARG A 37 -1.14 -6.43 12.26
CA ARG A 37 -0.61 -7.65 12.89
C ARG A 37 0.36 -7.39 14.04
N HIS A 38 1.14 -6.30 14.01
CA HIS A 38 2.28 -6.14 14.91
C HIS A 38 2.17 -4.97 15.90
N LYS A 39 1.24 -4.03 15.70
CA LYS A 39 1.17 -2.79 16.49
C LYS A 39 1.02 -3.03 18.00
N SER A 40 0.36 -4.11 18.43
CA SER A 40 0.23 -4.46 19.85
C SER A 40 1.58 -4.72 20.53
N ALA A 41 2.57 -5.25 19.81
CA ALA A 41 3.93 -5.42 20.35
C ALA A 41 4.63 -4.09 20.67
N PHE A 42 4.13 -2.98 20.11
CA PHE A 42 4.64 -1.62 20.31
C PHE A 42 3.69 -0.78 21.18
N GLY A 43 2.76 -1.41 21.92
CA GLY A 43 1.84 -0.74 22.82
C GLY A 43 0.68 0.01 22.14
N GLY A 44 0.43 -0.22 20.85
CA GLY A 44 -0.70 0.37 20.15
C GLY A 44 -1.92 -0.55 20.08
N ASP A 45 -3.10 0.07 19.98
CA ASP A 45 -4.38 -0.64 19.83
C ASP A 45 -4.70 -0.87 18.34
N PRO A 46 -4.84 -2.13 17.87
CA PRO A 46 -5.15 -2.43 16.47
C PRO A 46 -6.55 -1.96 16.04
N SER A 47 -7.47 -1.80 17.00
CA SER A 47 -8.81 -1.23 16.73
C SER A 47 -8.78 0.30 16.52
N LYS A 48 -7.66 0.96 16.86
CA LYS A 48 -7.48 2.42 16.77
C LYS A 48 -6.29 2.78 15.90
N VAL A 49 -6.48 2.63 14.59
CA VAL A 49 -5.49 3.00 13.58
C VAL A 49 -6.04 4.10 12.70
N THR A 50 -5.39 5.28 12.75
CA THR A 50 -5.65 6.38 11.83
C THR A 50 -4.61 6.37 10.72
N ILE A 51 -5.06 6.33 9.47
CA ILE A 51 -4.19 6.52 8.30
C ILE A 51 -4.30 7.99 7.91
N TRP A 52 -3.17 8.62 7.58
CA TRP A 52 -3.13 10.02 7.13
C TRP A 52 -2.15 10.20 5.96
N GLY A 53 -2.47 11.08 5.02
CA GLY A 53 -1.62 11.39 3.87
C GLY A 53 -2.04 12.66 3.15
N GLY A 54 -1.05 13.45 2.70
CA GLY A 54 -1.25 14.64 1.87
C GLY A 54 -0.95 14.39 0.39
N SER A 55 -1.51 15.20 -0.50
CA SER A 55 -1.30 15.11 -1.97
C SER A 55 -1.61 13.71 -2.52
N ALA A 56 -0.67 13.06 -3.21
CA ALA A 56 -0.81 11.69 -3.68
C ALA A 56 -1.14 10.72 -2.54
N GLY A 57 -0.56 10.89 -1.35
CA GLY A 57 -0.85 10.07 -0.18
C GLY A 57 -2.31 10.12 0.28
N GLY A 58 -2.98 11.27 0.12
CA GLY A 58 -4.40 11.43 0.45
C GLY A 58 -5.32 10.71 -0.56
N ARG A 59 -4.97 10.74 -1.86
CA ARG A 59 -5.72 10.00 -2.89
C ARG A 59 -5.56 8.48 -2.77
N LEU A 60 -4.43 8.01 -2.24
CA LEU A 60 -4.16 6.58 -2.07
C LEU A 60 -4.90 6.00 -0.84
N GLN A 61 -5.53 6.86 -0.04
CA GLN A 61 -6.27 6.51 1.18
C GLN A 61 -7.73 6.13 0.93
N THR A 62 -8.28 6.44 -0.25
CA THR A 62 -9.65 6.09 -0.64
C THR A 62 -9.72 4.67 -1.20
N ARG A 63 -9.67 3.65 -0.33
CA ARG A 63 -10.43 2.39 -0.40
C ARG A 63 -10.15 1.47 0.81
#